data_AF-A0A0F8E1Z8-F1
#
_entry.id   AF-A0A0F8E1Z8-F1
#
_cell.length_a   1.000
_cell.length_b   1.000
_cell.length_c   1.000
_cell.angle_alpha   90.00
_cell.angle_beta   90.00
_cell.angle_gamma   90.00
#
_symmetry.space_group_name_H-M   'P 1'
#
loop_
_entity.id
_entity.type
_entity.pdbx_description
1 polymer ?
#
loop_
_entity_poly.entity_id
_entity_poly.type
_entity_poly.pdbx_seq_one_letter_code
_entity_poly.pdbx_strand_id
1 'polypeptide(L)'
;MIKSGGSFFYKGERCTIGAVISLNGLPYMVTVSHIFRRGEGDHLTVDGIKLTVTSILKDFDLALIELPPTCTFEITEFGRAAELEQAVLVNDIHVIKCRVVNAGASLLFLGFQCYNMPEPGDSGSPILQAGKVIGLMSSVTLDTCMGIAISSSIIRSLEK
;
A
#
# COMPACT_ATOMS: atom_id res chain seq x y z
N MET A 1 11.27 -11.35 5.72
CA MET A 1 10.18 -11.77 4.79
C MET A 1 9.41 -10.54 4.33
N ILE A 2 9.41 -10.29 3.03
CA ILE A 2 8.77 -9.14 2.38
C ILE A 2 7.30 -9.47 2.11
N LYS A 3 6.37 -8.71 2.71
CA LYS A 3 4.93 -8.95 2.57
C LYS A 3 4.12 -7.67 2.77
N SER A 4 2.86 -7.69 2.35
CA SER A 4 1.90 -6.62 2.61
C SER A 4 1.81 -6.30 4.12
N GLY A 5 1.81 -5.00 4.44
CA GLY A 5 1.86 -4.48 5.81
C GLY A 5 3.25 -4.53 6.46
N GLY A 6 4.26 -5.13 5.82
CA GLY A 6 5.65 -5.04 6.27
C GLY A 6 6.24 -3.65 6.06
N SER A 7 7.46 -3.43 6.53
CA SER A 7 8.16 -2.15 6.39
C SER A 7 9.38 -2.20 5.48
N PHE A 8 9.72 -1.03 4.96
CA PHE A 8 11.00 -0.74 4.33
C PHE A 8 11.46 0.66 4.78
N PHE A 9 12.71 1.01 4.47
CA PHE A 9 13.29 2.30 4.81
C PHE A 9 13.67 3.08 3.57
N TYR A 10 13.20 4.32 3.48
CA TYR A 10 13.61 5.28 2.46
C TYR A 10 14.18 6.52 3.15
N LYS A 11 15.45 6.86 2.86
CA LYS A 11 16.16 7.99 3.48
C LYS A 11 16.13 8.00 5.03
N GLY A 12 16.09 6.83 5.65
CA GLY A 12 16.03 6.67 7.10
C GLY A 12 14.63 6.76 7.70
N GLU A 13 13.61 7.06 6.90
CA GLU A 13 12.21 7.04 7.32
C GLU A 13 11.60 5.66 7.06
N ARG A 14 10.78 5.18 8.00
CA ARG A 14 10.02 3.93 7.84
C ARG A 14 8.83 4.17 6.92
N CYS A 15 8.66 3.28 5.95
CA CYS A 15 7.54 3.27 5.02
C CYS A 15 6.90 1.88 5.01
N THR A 16 5.67 1.79 4.50
CA THR A 16 4.91 0.55 4.52
C THR A 16 4.82 -0.10 3.14
N ILE A 17 5.02 -1.41 3.09
CA ILE A 17 4.79 -2.26 1.93
C ILE A 17 3.30 -2.45 1.78
N GLY A 18 2.73 -1.94 0.68
CA GLY A 18 1.31 -2.07 0.43
C GLY A 18 0.93 -3.45 -0.06
N ALA A 19 1.61 -3.94 -1.08
CA ALA A 19 1.39 -5.27 -1.63
C ALA A 19 2.67 -5.85 -2.22
N VAL A 20 2.64 -7.15 -2.45
CA VAL A 20 3.62 -7.86 -3.28
C VAL A 20 2.83 -8.58 -4.37
N ILE A 21 3.17 -8.32 -5.63
CA ILE A 21 2.47 -8.82 -6.81
C ILE A 21 3.41 -9.55 -7.75
N SER A 22 2.87 -10.31 -8.70
CA SER A 22 3.64 -10.89 -9.80
C SER A 22 3.29 -10.18 -11.11
N LEU A 23 4.29 -9.57 -11.73
CA LEU A 23 4.17 -8.89 -13.02
C LEU A 23 5.08 -9.60 -14.02
N ASN A 24 4.50 -10.15 -15.09
CA ASN A 24 5.25 -10.91 -16.11
C ASN A 24 6.14 -12.02 -15.52
N GLY A 25 5.70 -12.66 -14.42
CA GLY A 25 6.45 -13.71 -13.73
C GLY A 25 7.54 -13.21 -12.79
N LEU A 26 7.74 -11.90 -12.67
CA LEU A 26 8.70 -11.28 -11.73
C LEU A 26 7.95 -10.73 -10.50
N PRO A 27 8.49 -10.89 -9.29
CA PRO A 27 7.89 -10.36 -8.08
C PRO A 27 8.19 -8.87 -7.91
N TYR A 28 7.15 -8.09 -7.61
CA TYR A 28 7.27 -6.65 -7.32
C TYR A 28 6.66 -6.34 -5.97
N MET A 29 7.38 -5.52 -5.21
CA MET A 29 6.83 -4.80 -4.07
C MET A 29 6.15 -3.52 -4.57
N VAL A 30 4.96 -3.25 -4.04
CA VAL A 30 4.11 -2.10 -4.40
C VAL A 30 3.86 -1.24 -3.17
N THR A 31 4.00 0.06 -3.32
CA THR A 31 3.65 1.06 -2.31
C THR A 31 3.23 2.36 -3.00
N VAL A 32 2.93 3.41 -2.23
CA VAL A 32 2.57 4.71 -2.78
C VAL A 32 3.77 5.43 -3.41
N SER A 33 3.53 6.23 -4.44
CA SER A 33 4.61 6.92 -5.16
C SER A 33 5.06 8.22 -4.50
N HIS A 34 4.13 8.94 -3.87
CA HIS A 34 4.37 10.29 -3.35
C HIS A 34 5.44 10.38 -2.26
N ILE A 35 5.81 9.26 -1.65
CA ILE A 35 6.90 9.19 -0.66
C ILE A 35 8.29 9.29 -1.32
N PHE A 36 8.43 8.97 -2.61
CA PHE A 36 9.71 9.00 -3.33
C PHE A 36 9.95 10.36 -3.97
N ARG A 37 10.92 11.11 -3.41
CA ARG A 37 11.16 12.52 -3.80
C ARG A 37 11.78 12.68 -5.19
N ARG A 38 12.69 11.77 -5.62
CA ARG A 38 13.31 11.85 -6.96
C ARG A 38 12.59 10.95 -7.96
N GLY A 39 11.96 9.90 -7.45
CA GLY A 39 11.13 9.01 -8.23
C GLY A 39 11.87 7.73 -8.65
N GLU A 40 11.72 7.31 -9.90
CA GLU A 40 12.45 6.15 -10.44
C GLU A 40 13.97 6.30 -10.22
N GLY A 41 14.62 5.21 -9.85
CA GLY A 41 16.04 5.21 -9.46
C GLY A 41 16.31 5.59 -8.00
N ASP A 42 15.31 6.04 -7.23
CA ASP A 42 15.46 6.20 -5.78
C ASP A 42 15.78 4.85 -5.12
N HIS A 43 16.63 4.88 -4.09
CA HIS A 43 17.02 3.68 -3.35
C HIS A 43 16.28 3.55 -2.02
N LEU A 44 15.92 2.34 -1.67
CA LEU A 44 15.32 1.96 -0.39
C LEU A 44 15.99 0.71 0.17
N THR A 45 15.78 0.44 1.45
CA THR A 45 16.27 -0.78 2.11
C THR A 45 15.10 -1.58 2.66
N VAL A 46 15.01 -2.86 2.31
CA VAL A 46 14.02 -3.80 2.86
C VAL A 46 14.72 -5.09 3.22
N ASP A 47 14.46 -5.61 4.42
CA ASP A 47 15.10 -6.83 4.94
C ASP A 47 16.64 -6.79 4.85
N GLY A 48 17.23 -5.61 5.05
CA GLY A 48 18.69 -5.36 4.94
C GLY A 48 19.23 -5.27 3.51
N ILE A 49 18.40 -5.48 2.48
CA ILE A 49 18.78 -5.43 1.07
C ILE A 49 18.46 -4.05 0.50
N LYS A 50 19.45 -3.44 -0.17
CA LYS A 50 19.25 -2.19 -0.90
C LYS A 50 18.61 -2.47 -2.26
N LEU A 51 17.43 -1.91 -2.49
CA LEU A 51 16.67 -1.99 -3.73
C LEU A 51 16.50 -0.61 -4.37
N THR A 52 15.94 -0.60 -5.58
CA THR A 52 15.75 0.61 -6.38
C THR A 52 14.31 0.68 -6.86
N VAL A 53 13.72 1.86 -6.86
CA VAL A 53 12.40 2.11 -7.45
C VAL A 53 12.51 1.93 -8.96
N THR A 54 11.83 0.91 -9.50
CA THR A 54 11.93 0.52 -10.91
C THR A 54 10.91 1.22 -11.79
N SER A 55 9.74 1.58 -11.25
CA SER A 55 8.73 2.32 -12.00
C SER A 55 7.84 3.16 -11.09
N ILE A 56 7.39 4.31 -11.59
CA ILE A 56 6.36 5.14 -10.95
C ILE A 56 5.15 5.33 -11.87
N LEU A 57 4.00 4.88 -11.39
CA LEU A 57 2.70 5.07 -12.00
C LEU A 57 2.01 6.28 -11.37
N LYS A 58 2.43 7.48 -11.77
CA LYS A 58 2.00 8.74 -11.14
C LYS A 58 0.48 8.92 -11.11
N ASP A 59 -0.21 8.52 -12.17
CA ASP A 59 -1.67 8.65 -12.29
C ASP A 59 -2.45 7.83 -11.25
N PHE A 60 -1.79 6.80 -10.68
CA PHE A 60 -2.36 5.94 -9.65
C PHE A 60 -1.71 6.12 -8.29
N ASP A 61 -0.73 7.03 -8.17
CA ASP A 61 0.11 7.18 -6.98
C ASP A 61 0.77 5.85 -6.54
N LEU A 62 1.27 5.05 -7.49
CA LEU A 62 1.94 3.78 -7.20
C LEU A 62 3.42 3.79 -7.58
N ALA A 63 4.24 3.17 -6.75
CA ALA A 63 5.63 2.86 -7.04
C ALA A 63 5.84 1.34 -7.03
N LEU A 64 6.59 0.86 -8.02
CA LEU A 64 6.96 -0.54 -8.19
C LEU A 64 8.45 -0.70 -7.92
N ILE A 65 8.78 -1.75 -7.17
CA ILE A 65 10.14 -2.11 -6.80
C ILE A 65 10.31 -3.60 -7.05
N GLU A 66 11.11 -3.95 -8.05
CA GLU A 66 11.41 -5.35 -8.37
C GLU A 66 12.14 -6.02 -7.21
N LEU A 67 11.68 -7.22 -6.86
CA LEU A 67 12.31 -8.03 -5.83
C LEU A 67 13.27 -9.04 -6.48
N PRO A 68 14.57 -9.03 -6.15
CA PRO A 68 15.51 -10.00 -6.68
C PRO A 68 15.18 -11.42 -6.18
N PRO A 69 15.62 -12.48 -6.88
CA PRO A 69 15.34 -13.88 -6.50
C PRO A 69 15.83 -14.30 -5.11
N THR A 70 16.77 -13.54 -4.54
CA THR A 70 17.30 -13.76 -3.19
C THR A 70 16.35 -13.33 -2.08
N CYS A 71 15.33 -12.51 -2.40
CA CYS A 71 14.34 -12.07 -1.43
C CYS A 71 13.34 -13.19 -1.12
N THR A 72 13.03 -13.37 0.17
CA THR A 72 11.89 -14.19 0.59
C THR A 72 10.65 -13.31 0.71
N PHE A 73 9.60 -13.60 -0.08
CA PHE A 73 8.39 -12.78 -0.15
C PHE A 73 7.10 -13.61 -0.13
N GLU A 74 5.98 -12.94 0.17
CA GLU A 74 4.63 -13.51 0.16
C GLU A 74 3.75 -12.70 -0.79
N ILE A 75 3.21 -13.34 -1.84
CA ILE A 75 2.28 -12.70 -2.78
C ILE A 75 1.00 -12.32 -2.07
N THR A 76 0.55 -11.09 -2.30
CA THR A 76 -0.62 -10.51 -1.64
C THR A 76 -1.92 -11.06 -2.21
N GLU A 77 -2.78 -11.57 -1.34
CA GLU A 77 -4.14 -11.91 -1.70
C GLU A 77 -5.04 -10.66 -1.76
N PHE A 78 -5.58 -10.38 -2.94
CA PHE A 78 -6.50 -9.27 -3.15
C PHE A 78 -7.96 -9.68 -2.98
N GLY A 79 -8.71 -8.81 -2.30
CA GLY A 79 -10.15 -8.84 -2.18
C GLY A 79 -10.80 -7.81 -3.09
N ARG A 80 -12.13 -7.70 -2.97
CA ARG A 80 -12.91 -6.58 -3.51
C ARG A 80 -13.54 -5.84 -2.34
N ALA A 81 -13.51 -4.51 -2.41
CA ALA A 81 -14.16 -3.69 -1.40
C ALA A 81 -15.69 -3.87 -1.47
N ALA A 82 -16.29 -4.15 -0.33
CA ALA A 82 -17.71 -4.03 -0.08
C ALA A 82 -17.98 -2.70 0.64
N GLU A 83 -18.90 -1.90 0.10
CA GLU A 83 -19.29 -0.62 0.68
C GLU A 83 -20.03 -0.79 2.00
N LEU A 84 -19.92 0.23 2.86
CA LEU A 84 -20.55 0.30 4.17
C LEU A 84 -20.15 -0.84 5.12
N GLU A 85 -19.11 -1.58 4.79
CA GLU A 85 -18.57 -2.67 5.60
C GLU A 85 -17.29 -2.25 6.34
N GLN A 86 -17.00 -2.98 7.42
CA GLN A 86 -15.79 -2.77 8.21
C GLN A 86 -14.55 -3.16 7.41
N ALA A 87 -13.47 -2.43 7.64
CA ALA A 87 -12.14 -2.69 7.12
C ALA A 87 -11.09 -2.32 8.17
N VAL A 88 -9.84 -2.68 7.91
CA VAL A 88 -8.72 -2.31 8.78
C VAL A 88 -7.53 -1.88 7.94
N LEU A 89 -6.87 -0.80 8.33
CA LEU A 89 -5.51 -0.51 7.92
C LEU A 89 -4.58 -1.38 8.78
N VAL A 90 -3.62 -2.06 8.16
CA VAL A 90 -2.68 -2.95 8.86
C VAL A 90 -1.25 -2.66 8.45
N ASN A 91 -0.36 -2.48 9.41
CA ASN A 91 1.08 -2.54 9.18
C ASN A 91 1.81 -3.19 10.38
N ASP A 92 3.13 -3.17 10.36
CA ASP A 92 3.99 -3.79 11.36
C ASP A 92 4.00 -3.08 12.71
N ILE A 93 3.46 -1.86 12.78
CA ILE A 93 3.33 -1.09 14.03
C ILE A 93 1.95 -1.30 14.65
N HIS A 94 0.89 -1.18 13.85
CA HIS A 94 -0.46 -1.13 14.39
C HIS A 94 -1.55 -1.53 13.39
N VAL A 95 -2.76 -1.62 13.94
CA VAL A 95 -4.00 -1.86 13.20
C VAL A 95 -4.98 -0.75 13.52
N ILE A 96 -5.46 -0.06 12.49
CA ILE A 96 -6.45 1.01 12.62
C ILE A 96 -7.77 0.55 12.00
N LYS A 97 -8.85 0.58 12.78
CA LYS A 97 -10.19 0.26 12.29
C LYS A 97 -10.73 1.37 11.39
N CYS A 98 -11.32 0.99 10.28
CA CYS A 98 -11.98 1.91 9.37
C CYS A 98 -13.23 1.26 8.75
N ARG A 99 -13.96 2.03 7.96
CA ARG A 99 -15.13 1.58 7.20
C ARG A 99 -14.98 2.02 5.76
N VAL A 100 -15.31 1.16 4.81
CA VAL A 100 -15.42 1.57 3.41
C VAL A 100 -16.70 2.39 3.27
N VAL A 101 -16.58 3.69 3.03
CA VAL A 101 -17.72 4.59 2.84
C VAL A 101 -18.22 4.51 1.40
N ASN A 102 -17.31 4.44 0.43
CA ASN A 102 -17.61 4.31 -0.99
C ASN A 102 -16.48 3.55 -1.70
N ALA A 103 -16.83 2.66 -2.62
CA ALA A 103 -15.90 1.83 -3.38
C ALA A 103 -15.99 2.19 -4.87
N GLY A 104 -15.17 3.18 -5.27
CA GLY A 104 -15.00 3.54 -6.68
C GLY A 104 -14.14 2.54 -7.46
N ALA A 105 -14.10 2.73 -8.78
CA ALA A 105 -13.34 1.87 -9.68
C ALA A 105 -11.81 1.94 -9.42
N SER A 106 -11.30 3.13 -9.08
CA SER A 106 -9.88 3.38 -8.86
C SER A 106 -9.53 3.74 -7.42
N LEU A 107 -10.47 4.33 -6.68
CA LEU A 107 -10.27 4.85 -5.34
C LEU A 107 -11.33 4.31 -4.38
N LEU A 108 -10.93 4.10 -3.14
CA LEU A 108 -11.80 3.80 -2.01
C LEU A 108 -11.82 5.00 -1.07
N PHE A 109 -13.01 5.33 -0.59
CA PHE A 109 -13.19 6.34 0.45
C PHE A 109 -13.43 5.63 1.78
N LEU A 110 -12.66 5.99 2.78
CA LEU A 110 -12.62 5.33 4.08
C LEU A 110 -13.04 6.32 5.16
N GLY A 111 -13.87 5.85 6.09
CA GLY A 111 -14.18 6.55 7.33
C GLY A 111 -13.35 5.97 8.47
N PHE A 112 -12.65 6.83 9.19
CA PHE A 112 -11.86 6.48 10.36
C PHE A 112 -12.47 7.05 11.64
N GLN A 113 -12.01 6.54 12.78
CA GLN A 113 -12.29 7.19 14.06
C GLN A 113 -11.37 8.39 14.22
N CYS A 114 -11.94 9.59 14.43
CA CYS A 114 -11.16 10.84 14.48
C CYS A 114 -10.01 10.85 15.51
N TYR A 115 -10.13 10.09 16.60
CA TYR A 115 -9.09 9.99 17.63
C TYR A 115 -8.01 8.94 17.31
N ASN A 116 -8.17 8.18 16.22
CA ASN A 116 -7.26 7.12 15.79
C ASN A 116 -7.13 7.17 14.26
N MET A 117 -6.64 8.31 13.77
CA MET A 117 -6.41 8.57 12.36
C MET A 117 -5.06 8.01 11.92
N PRO A 118 -4.92 7.57 10.65
CA PRO A 118 -3.61 7.26 10.09
C PRO A 118 -2.67 8.47 10.13
N GLU A 119 -1.40 8.21 10.42
CA GLU A 119 -0.36 9.22 10.61
C GLU A 119 0.69 9.18 9.47
N PRO A 120 1.57 10.19 9.36
CA PRO A 120 2.74 10.09 8.49
C PRO A 120 3.52 8.79 8.74
N GLY A 121 3.72 7.99 7.69
CA GLY A 121 4.30 6.64 7.77
C GLY A 121 3.28 5.50 7.55
N ASP A 122 1.98 5.79 7.68
CA ASP A 122 0.91 4.85 7.32
C ASP A 122 0.57 4.89 5.83
N SER A 123 1.07 5.87 5.08
CA SER A 123 0.96 5.87 3.62
C SER A 123 1.53 4.59 3.03
N GLY A 124 0.82 4.03 2.06
CA GLY A 124 1.09 2.72 1.46
C GLY A 124 0.53 1.55 2.26
N SER A 125 0.04 1.73 3.49
CA SER A 125 -0.46 0.60 4.28
C SER A 125 -1.64 -0.09 3.60
N PRO A 126 -1.69 -1.43 3.59
CA PRO A 126 -2.83 -2.14 3.05
C PRO A 126 -4.09 -1.92 3.89
N ILE A 127 -5.20 -1.83 3.19
CA ILE A 127 -6.54 -1.86 3.75
C ILE A 127 -7.09 -3.25 3.53
N LEU A 128 -7.43 -3.95 4.61
CA LEU A 128 -7.94 -5.31 4.58
C LEU A 128 -9.44 -5.32 4.87
N GLN A 129 -10.14 -6.18 4.14
CA GLN A 129 -11.51 -6.59 4.43
C GLN A 129 -11.63 -8.09 4.23
N ALA A 130 -12.26 -8.78 5.19
CA ALA A 130 -12.34 -10.25 5.21
C ALA A 130 -10.97 -10.94 5.01
N GLY A 131 -9.90 -10.37 5.59
CA GLY A 131 -8.54 -10.90 5.52
C GLY A 131 -7.79 -10.66 4.21
N LYS A 132 -8.40 -9.95 3.24
CA LYS A 132 -7.80 -9.70 1.92
C LYS A 132 -7.56 -8.22 1.68
N VAL A 133 -6.52 -7.88 0.94
CA VAL A 133 -6.18 -6.48 0.62
C VAL A 133 -7.17 -5.94 -0.41
N ILE A 134 -7.91 -4.89 -0.05
CA ILE A 134 -8.88 -4.22 -0.92
C ILE A 134 -8.36 -2.89 -1.47
N GLY A 135 -7.29 -2.35 -0.89
CA GLY A 135 -6.63 -1.14 -1.40
C GLY A 135 -5.42 -0.75 -0.57
N LEU A 136 -4.72 0.30 -0.99
CA LEU A 136 -3.55 0.85 -0.31
C LEU A 136 -3.81 2.28 0.13
N MET A 137 -3.54 2.59 1.39
CA MET A 137 -3.74 3.92 1.95
C MET A 137 -2.88 4.95 1.20
N SER A 138 -3.49 6.03 0.70
CA SER A 138 -2.77 7.12 0.01
C SER A 138 -2.77 8.39 0.84
N SER A 139 -3.93 8.88 1.28
CA SER A 139 -4.04 10.16 1.99
C SER A 139 -5.20 10.21 2.98
N VAL A 140 -5.13 11.17 3.91
CA VAL A 140 -6.17 11.44 4.92
C VAL A 140 -6.66 12.89 4.85
N THR A 141 -7.88 13.10 5.33
CA THR A 141 -8.52 14.43 5.49
C THR A 141 -8.97 14.53 6.94
N LEU A 142 -8.16 15.21 7.77
CA LEU A 142 -8.26 15.16 9.23
C LEU A 142 -9.52 15.83 9.79
N ASP A 143 -10.00 16.88 9.14
CA ASP A 143 -11.21 17.63 9.49
C ASP A 143 -12.49 16.80 9.35
N THR A 144 -12.51 15.88 8.38
CA THR A 144 -13.66 14.97 8.13
C THR A 144 -13.41 13.55 8.61
N CYS A 145 -12.22 13.25 9.14
CA CYS A 145 -11.79 11.92 9.57
C CYS A 145 -11.92 10.87 8.45
N MET A 146 -11.68 11.32 7.22
CA MET A 146 -11.76 10.51 6.02
C MET A 146 -10.36 10.11 5.54
N GLY A 147 -10.29 9.02 4.80
CA GLY A 147 -9.10 8.63 4.06
C GLY A 147 -9.43 8.18 2.64
N ILE A 148 -8.42 8.20 1.80
CA ILE A 148 -8.46 7.79 0.41
C ILE A 148 -7.44 6.67 0.25
N ALA A 149 -7.88 5.56 -0.33
CA ALA A 149 -7.02 4.45 -0.70
C ALA A 149 -7.12 4.14 -2.19
N ILE A 150 -6.01 3.68 -2.77
CA ILE A 150 -5.95 3.19 -4.14
C ILE A 150 -6.57 1.79 -4.16
N SER A 151 -7.58 1.56 -5.00
CA SER A 151 -8.30 0.29 -5.04
C SER A 151 -7.41 -0.85 -5.54
N SER A 152 -7.59 -2.05 -4.97
CA SER A 152 -6.91 -3.26 -5.42
C SER A 152 -7.21 -3.62 -6.87
N SER A 153 -8.32 -3.14 -7.44
CA SER A 153 -8.65 -3.28 -8.87
C SER A 153 -7.57 -2.70 -9.78
N ILE A 154 -6.99 -1.55 -9.41
CA ILE A 154 -5.91 -0.89 -10.16
C ILE A 154 -4.66 -1.76 -10.08
N ILE A 155 -4.30 -2.23 -8.89
CA ILE A 155 -3.09 -3.04 -8.68
C ILE A 155 -3.19 -4.36 -9.45
N ARG A 156 -4.34 -5.03 -9.39
CA ARG A 156 -4.63 -6.25 -10.16
C ARG A 156 -4.65 -6.02 -11.67
N SER A 157 -4.95 -4.80 -12.12
CA SER A 157 -4.92 -4.49 -13.55
C SER A 157 -3.49 -4.44 -14.10
N LEU A 158 -2.50 -4.27 -13.23
CA LEU A 158 -1.08 -4.32 -13.61
C LEU A 158 -0.63 -5.76 -13.90
N GLU A 159 -1.21 -6.76 -13.24
CA GLU A 159 -0.83 -8.18 -13.40
C GLU A 159 -1.27 -8.81 -14.74
N LYS A 160 -1.89 -8.03 -15.64
CA LYS A 160 -2.41 -8.48 -16.94
C LYS A 160 -1.45 -8.12 -18.06
#